data_AF-A0A1I4IZB3-F1
#
_entry.id   AF-A0A1I4IZB3-F1
#
_cell.length_a   1.000
_cell.length_b   1.000
_cell.length_c   1.000
_cell.angle_alpha   90.00
_cell.angle_beta   90.00
_cell.angle_gamma   90.00
#
_symmetry.space_group_name_H-M   'P 1'
#
loop_
_entity.id
_entity.type
_entity.pdbx_description
1 polymer ?
#
loop_
_entity_poly.entity_id
_entity_poly.type
_entity_poly.pdbx_seq_one_letter_code
_entity_poly.pdbx_strand_id
1 'polypeptide(L)'
;MTGLCGAGDAACGNAFVRRPRICWVGLADDRRRALDQPEARAKHHNGEESISMPSAIEFTGSERGPWRVTHMEATTGTGLPEVACISVHLRNDNIESLSSASTDVTWRLRGAISNLRYATREEVAILRSLQASLDRPAATSAALIPIKKSQAWWDLAQDERRAIFEEDSQHTMIGLRYLPAIARRLHHSRDLGEPFDFLTWFEFAPEHEADFEALLKDLRSTREWTFVEREVDIRLSRSELD
;
A
#
# COMPACT_ATOMS: atom_id res chain seq x y z
N MET A 1 -10.97 32.75 71.19
CA MET A 1 -10.92 31.40 71.81
C MET A 1 -10.55 30.43 70.69
N THR A 2 -9.24 30.17 70.50
CA THR A 2 -8.48 28.98 71.03
C THR A 2 -8.94 27.69 70.36
N GLY A 3 -8.14 26.82 69.73
CA GLY A 3 -6.68 26.65 69.55
C GLY A 3 -6.46 25.54 68.49
N LEU A 4 -5.34 25.49 67.76
CA LEU A 4 -4.04 24.85 68.07
C LEU A 4 -3.91 23.34 67.70
N CYS A 5 -3.06 23.10 66.69
CA CYS A 5 -1.89 22.19 66.63
C CYS A 5 -1.95 20.65 66.72
N GLY A 6 -1.05 20.03 65.92
CA GLY A 6 -0.42 18.71 66.05
C GLY A 6 -0.27 18.04 64.67
N ALA A 7 0.81 18.13 63.88
CA ALA A 7 2.23 17.78 64.07
C ALA A 7 2.47 16.30 64.44
N GLY A 8 3.20 15.57 63.59
CA GLY A 8 3.67 14.20 63.86
C GLY A 8 4.34 13.53 62.66
N ASP A 9 5.60 13.87 62.42
CA ASP A 9 6.54 13.13 61.57
C ASP A 9 6.78 11.70 62.08
N ALA A 10 6.99 10.74 61.16
CA ALA A 10 7.83 9.58 61.40
C ALA A 10 8.43 9.08 60.08
N ALA A 11 9.75 9.19 60.01
CA ALA A 11 10.60 8.76 58.92
C ALA A 11 10.88 7.25 58.91
N CYS A 12 11.54 6.84 57.82
CA CYS A 12 12.63 5.84 57.76
C CYS A 12 12.27 4.49 57.10
N GLY A 13 13.08 4.10 56.10
CA GLY A 13 13.18 2.70 55.67
C GLY A 13 13.54 2.44 54.21
N ASN A 14 14.79 2.71 53.85
CA ASN A 14 15.46 2.31 52.60
C ASN A 14 15.31 0.80 52.27
N ALA A 15 15.10 0.45 50.99
CA ALA A 15 15.66 -0.78 50.42
C ALA A 15 15.79 -0.67 48.89
N PHE A 16 17.02 -0.37 48.48
CA PHE A 16 17.56 -0.37 47.14
C PHE A 16 17.82 -1.81 46.70
N VAL A 17 17.23 -2.27 45.59
CA VAL A 17 17.62 -3.55 44.96
C VAL A 17 18.08 -3.29 43.53
N ARG A 18 19.35 -3.59 43.30
CA ARG A 18 20.06 -3.50 42.01
C ARG A 18 19.75 -4.70 41.11
N ARG A 19 19.80 -4.40 39.81
CA ARG A 19 19.74 -5.27 38.62
C ARG A 19 20.63 -6.53 38.67
N PRO A 20 20.41 -7.46 37.72
CA PRO A 20 21.51 -7.94 36.89
C PRO A 20 21.34 -7.55 35.41
N ARG A 21 22.45 -7.09 34.84
CA ARG A 21 22.67 -6.91 33.40
C ARG A 21 23.06 -8.29 32.84
N ILE A 22 22.38 -8.75 31.80
CA ILE A 22 22.83 -9.90 31.02
C ILE A 22 23.66 -9.36 29.85
N CYS A 23 24.91 -9.81 29.79
CA CYS A 23 25.89 -9.55 28.76
C CYS A 23 25.95 -10.82 27.89
N TRP A 24 25.80 -10.69 26.57
CA TRP A 24 26.21 -11.75 25.63
C TRP A 24 27.20 -11.14 24.65
N VAL A 25 28.47 -11.51 24.84
CA VAL A 25 29.54 -11.40 23.86
C VAL A 25 30.13 -12.80 23.75
N GLY A 26 30.36 -13.27 22.52
CA GLY A 26 31.48 -14.15 22.26
C GLY A 26 31.21 -15.43 21.46
N LEU A 27 31.81 -15.41 20.27
CA LEU A 27 32.76 -16.41 19.78
C LEU A 27 32.27 -17.54 18.85
N ALA A 28 32.84 -17.47 17.65
CA ALA A 28 33.07 -18.54 16.70
C ALA A 28 33.92 -19.68 17.32
N ASP A 29 33.79 -20.91 16.82
CA ASP A 29 34.62 -21.44 15.73
C ASP A 29 34.62 -23.00 15.72
N ASP A 30 34.74 -23.52 14.50
CA ASP A 30 35.60 -24.64 14.12
C ASP A 30 35.13 -26.12 14.09
N ARG A 31 35.44 -26.70 12.91
CA ARG A 31 36.01 -28.04 12.66
C ARG A 31 35.10 -29.29 12.62
N ARG A 32 34.83 -29.82 11.41
CA ARG A 32 35.68 -30.85 10.75
C ARG A 32 35.14 -31.44 9.43
N ARG A 33 36.10 -31.66 8.52
CA ARG A 33 36.17 -32.38 7.22
C ARG A 33 35.92 -33.90 7.30
N ALA A 34 35.38 -34.47 6.21
CA ALA A 34 35.80 -35.73 5.53
C ALA A 34 35.04 -35.81 4.17
N LEU A 35 35.66 -35.55 3.01
CA LEU A 35 36.41 -36.45 2.08
C LEU A 35 35.55 -37.40 1.20
N ASP A 36 35.53 -37.07 -0.10
CA ASP A 36 35.47 -37.85 -1.35
C ASP A 36 34.46 -38.99 -1.57
N GLN A 37 33.64 -38.87 -2.64
CA GLN A 37 33.94 -39.44 -3.98
C GLN A 37 33.02 -38.89 -5.09
N PRO A 38 33.44 -38.90 -6.37
CA PRO A 38 32.73 -38.27 -7.49
C PRO A 38 31.96 -39.27 -8.35
N GLU A 39 30.66 -39.04 -8.58
CA GLU A 39 29.93 -39.71 -9.66
C GLU A 39 29.29 -38.67 -10.58
N ALA A 40 29.74 -38.73 -11.84
CA ALA A 40 29.17 -37.99 -12.95
C ALA A 40 27.70 -38.38 -13.14
N ARG A 41 26.80 -37.39 -13.07
CA ARG A 41 25.42 -37.57 -13.51
C ARG A 41 24.97 -36.35 -14.30
N ALA A 42 24.75 -36.61 -15.59
CA ALA A 42 23.99 -35.87 -16.59
C ALA A 42 23.71 -34.38 -16.31
N LYS A 43 24.28 -33.52 -17.17
CA LYS A 43 23.78 -32.16 -17.38
C LYS A 43 22.35 -32.24 -17.94
N HIS A 44 21.36 -32.33 -17.06
CA HIS A 44 20.01 -31.91 -17.41
C HIS A 44 20.04 -30.39 -17.48
N HIS A 45 20.07 -29.89 -18.71
CA HIS A 45 19.75 -28.51 -19.04
C HIS A 45 18.25 -28.33 -18.75
N ASN A 46 17.88 -28.19 -17.48
CA ASN A 46 16.58 -27.63 -17.15
C ASN A 46 16.69 -26.13 -17.41
N GLY A 47 16.24 -25.73 -18.60
CA GLY A 47 15.73 -24.39 -18.81
C GLY A 47 14.49 -24.24 -17.94
N GLU A 48 14.69 -24.00 -16.65
CA GLU A 48 13.68 -23.34 -15.83
C GLU A 48 13.60 -21.92 -16.37
N GLU A 49 12.70 -21.71 -17.34
CA GLU A 49 12.09 -20.40 -17.52
C GLU A 49 11.59 -19.98 -16.15
N SER A 50 12.37 -19.14 -15.47
CA SER A 50 11.93 -18.49 -14.26
C SER A 50 10.67 -17.73 -14.65
N ILE A 51 9.52 -18.20 -14.18
CA ILE A 51 8.26 -17.49 -14.28
C ILE A 51 8.48 -16.20 -13.47
N SER A 52 8.97 -15.17 -14.15
CA SER A 52 9.17 -13.84 -13.60
C SER A 52 7.80 -13.31 -13.26
N MET A 53 7.50 -13.28 -11.97
CA MET A 53 6.28 -12.66 -11.47
C MET A 53 6.30 -11.18 -11.90
N PRO A 54 5.17 -10.63 -12.40
CA PRO A 54 5.09 -9.22 -12.72
C PRO A 54 5.47 -8.39 -11.51
N SER A 55 6.49 -7.56 -11.65
CA SER A 55 7.01 -6.70 -10.59
C SER A 55 6.25 -5.38 -10.49
N ALA A 56 5.56 -4.99 -11.57
CA ALA A 56 4.87 -3.72 -11.68
C ALA A 56 3.54 -3.81 -12.44
N ILE A 57 2.63 -2.89 -12.09
CA ILE A 57 1.43 -2.55 -12.85
C ILE A 57 1.71 -1.26 -13.63
N GLU A 58 1.12 -1.12 -14.81
CA GLU A 58 1.11 0.13 -15.59
C GLU A 58 -0.33 0.51 -15.91
N PHE A 59 -0.70 1.75 -15.58
CA PHE A 59 -1.94 2.39 -15.99
C PHE A 59 -1.63 3.34 -17.14
N THR A 60 -2.37 3.23 -18.24
CA THR A 60 -2.20 4.11 -19.41
C THR A 60 -3.50 4.85 -19.69
N GLY A 61 -3.40 6.18 -19.81
CA GLY A 61 -4.50 7.02 -20.24
C GLY A 61 -4.42 7.27 -21.74
N SER A 62 -5.52 7.02 -22.46
CA SER A 62 -5.58 7.05 -23.92
C SER A 62 -6.98 7.35 -24.45
N GLU A 63 -7.12 7.53 -25.77
CA GLU A 63 -8.42 7.68 -26.44
C GLU A 63 -9.24 6.39 -26.48
N ARG A 64 -8.57 5.23 -26.34
CA ARG A 64 -9.17 3.89 -26.41
C ARG A 64 -8.64 3.00 -25.31
N GLY A 65 -9.52 2.17 -24.74
CA GLY A 65 -9.17 1.24 -23.66
C GLY A 65 -10.40 0.54 -23.09
N PRO A 66 -10.20 -0.48 -22.23
CA PRO A 66 -11.29 -1.27 -21.66
C PRO A 66 -12.11 -0.51 -20.61
N TRP A 67 -11.51 0.44 -19.91
CA TRP A 67 -12.19 1.27 -18.91
C TRP A 67 -12.45 2.66 -19.48
N ARG A 68 -13.71 3.03 -19.63
CA ARG A 68 -14.12 4.38 -20.03
C ARG A 68 -14.06 5.32 -18.83
N VAL A 69 -13.46 6.50 -18.99
CA VAL A 69 -13.48 7.56 -17.98
C VAL A 69 -14.87 8.19 -17.94
N THR A 70 -15.47 8.22 -16.75
CA THR A 70 -16.77 8.84 -16.49
C THR A 70 -16.63 10.18 -15.76
N HIS A 71 -15.60 10.31 -14.91
CA HIS A 71 -15.23 11.55 -14.23
C HIS A 71 -13.72 11.59 -14.01
N MET A 72 -13.13 12.78 -14.07
CA MET A 72 -11.71 12.98 -13.81
C MET A 72 -11.48 14.38 -13.23
N GLU A 73 -10.90 14.46 -12.03
CA GLU A 73 -10.72 15.73 -11.32
C GLU A 73 -9.43 15.76 -10.51
N ALA A 74 -8.77 16.90 -10.49
CA ALA A 74 -7.66 17.14 -9.56
C ALA A 74 -8.22 17.61 -8.21
N THR A 75 -8.33 16.70 -7.23
CA THR A 75 -8.80 17.02 -5.88
C THR A 75 -7.84 17.96 -5.16
N THR A 76 -6.52 17.78 -5.36
CA THR A 76 -5.49 18.72 -4.90
C THR A 76 -4.24 18.63 -5.77
N GLY A 77 -3.51 19.74 -5.90
CA GLY A 77 -2.31 19.83 -6.72
C GLY A 77 -2.58 19.75 -8.23
N THR A 78 -1.54 19.49 -9.01
CA THR A 78 -1.64 19.46 -10.49
C THR A 78 -2.41 18.23 -10.97
N GLY A 79 -3.39 18.43 -11.87
CA GLY A 79 -4.11 17.34 -12.51
C GLY A 79 -3.26 16.48 -13.45
N LEU A 80 -3.93 15.55 -14.12
CA LEU A 80 -3.42 14.81 -15.29
C LEU A 80 -4.19 15.27 -16.53
N PRO A 81 -3.60 15.19 -17.75
CA PRO A 81 -4.36 15.46 -18.97
C PRO A 81 -5.59 14.55 -19.08
N GLU A 82 -6.71 15.12 -19.54
CA GLU A 82 -7.93 14.37 -19.79
C GLU A 82 -7.70 13.26 -20.83
N VAL A 83 -8.37 12.12 -20.62
CA VAL A 83 -8.32 10.95 -21.49
C VAL A 83 -9.69 10.28 -21.51
N ALA A 84 -10.04 9.65 -22.64
CA ALA A 84 -11.34 8.98 -22.77
C ALA A 84 -11.37 7.61 -22.08
N CYS A 85 -10.23 6.91 -22.01
CA CYS A 85 -10.13 5.56 -21.49
C CYS A 85 -8.84 5.30 -20.71
N ILE A 86 -8.89 4.32 -19.81
CA ILE A 86 -7.74 3.75 -19.09
C ILE A 86 -7.54 2.29 -19.48
N SER A 87 -6.29 1.88 -19.69
CA SER A 87 -5.88 0.47 -19.75
C SER A 87 -4.96 0.13 -18.57
N VAL A 88 -5.10 -1.10 -18.06
CA VAL A 88 -4.34 -1.60 -16.91
C VAL A 88 -3.56 -2.84 -17.36
N HIS A 89 -2.24 -2.82 -17.21
CA HIS A 89 -1.36 -3.88 -17.71
C HIS A 89 -0.39 -4.36 -16.62
N LEU A 90 -0.25 -5.67 -16.47
CA LEU A 90 0.84 -6.26 -15.71
C LEU A 90 2.11 -6.23 -16.55
N ARG A 91 3.21 -5.74 -15.96
CA ARG A 91 4.53 -5.70 -16.59
C ARG A 91 5.45 -6.72 -15.97
N ASN A 92 6.17 -7.44 -16.84
CA ASN A 92 7.26 -8.33 -16.45
C ASN A 92 8.59 -7.66 -16.83
N ASP A 93 9.54 -7.61 -15.89
CA ASP A 93 10.84 -6.94 -16.08
C ASP A 93 11.67 -7.55 -17.22
N ASN A 94 11.43 -8.82 -17.56
CA ASN A 94 12.16 -9.54 -18.61
C ASN A 94 11.64 -9.27 -20.02
N ILE A 95 10.56 -8.52 -20.18
CA ILE A 95 10.11 -8.08 -21.49
C ILE A 95 10.40 -6.59 -21.56
N GLU A 96 11.59 -6.24 -22.09
CA GLU A 96 11.73 -5.03 -22.90
C GLU A 96 10.68 -5.16 -24.00
N SER A 97 9.45 -4.76 -23.70
CA SER A 97 8.41 -4.76 -24.70
C SER A 97 8.81 -3.68 -25.67
N LEU A 98 9.26 -4.14 -26.83
CA LEU A 98 9.14 -3.49 -28.13
C LEU A 98 7.68 -3.10 -28.38
N SER A 99 7.07 -2.29 -27.50
CA SER A 99 5.86 -1.55 -27.81
C SER A 99 6.33 -0.17 -28.26
N SER A 100 6.71 -0.14 -29.52
CA SER A 100 6.50 0.99 -30.43
C SER A 100 5.53 2.00 -29.84
N ALA A 101 5.96 3.25 -29.75
CA ALA A 101 5.14 4.41 -29.47
C ALA A 101 3.70 4.21 -29.97
N SER A 102 2.80 3.75 -29.10
CA SER A 102 1.38 3.89 -29.34
C SER A 102 1.14 5.38 -29.25
N THR A 103 0.94 6.00 -30.42
CA THR A 103 0.71 7.44 -30.55
C THR A 103 -0.55 7.90 -29.79
N ASP A 104 -1.35 6.95 -29.31
CA ASP A 104 -2.60 7.15 -28.58
C ASP A 104 -2.45 7.22 -27.04
N VAL A 105 -1.25 7.10 -26.46
CA VAL A 105 -1.07 7.17 -25.00
C VAL A 105 -0.69 8.58 -24.55
N THR A 106 -1.59 9.23 -23.85
CA THR A 106 -1.44 10.60 -23.32
C THR A 106 -0.56 10.62 -22.07
N TRP A 107 -0.72 9.63 -21.18
CA TRP A 107 0.11 9.49 -19.99
C TRP A 107 0.21 8.03 -19.54
N ARG A 108 1.26 7.73 -18.76
CA ARG A 108 1.48 6.43 -18.12
C ARG A 108 1.83 6.63 -16.66
N LEU A 109 1.32 5.77 -15.79
CA LEU A 109 1.66 5.69 -14.38
C LEU A 109 2.04 4.26 -14.02
N ARG A 110 3.15 4.08 -13.33
CA ARG A 110 3.65 2.75 -12.92
C ARG A 110 3.64 2.58 -11.42
N GLY A 111 3.37 1.37 -10.96
CA GLY A 111 3.43 1.06 -9.53
C GLY A 111 3.88 -0.37 -9.27
N ALA A 112 4.72 -0.55 -8.26
CA ALA A 112 5.16 -1.85 -7.80
C ALA A 112 4.09 -2.52 -6.93
N ILE A 113 3.92 -3.83 -7.11
CA ILE A 113 3.15 -4.67 -6.18
C ILE A 113 4.09 -4.95 -5.00
N SER A 114 4.00 -4.13 -3.94
CA SER A 114 4.94 -4.17 -2.81
C SER A 114 4.39 -4.92 -1.59
N ASN A 115 5.28 -5.16 -0.62
CA ASN A 115 4.92 -5.69 0.67
C ASN A 115 4.19 -4.65 1.55
N LEU A 116 3.42 -5.15 2.50
CA LEU A 116 2.70 -4.34 3.48
C LEU A 116 3.66 -3.49 4.32
N ARG A 117 3.33 -2.20 4.50
CA ARG A 117 4.17 -1.23 5.23
C ARG A 117 3.69 -0.91 6.64
N TYR A 118 2.37 -0.89 6.87
CA TYR A 118 1.80 -0.44 8.15
C TYR A 118 0.93 -1.49 8.85
N ALA A 119 0.26 -2.35 8.09
CA ALA A 119 -0.74 -3.25 8.65
C ALA A 119 -0.11 -4.30 9.59
N THR A 120 -0.71 -4.47 10.76
CA THR A 120 -0.34 -5.54 11.71
C THR A 120 -0.78 -6.90 11.21
N ARG A 121 -0.32 -7.98 11.84
CA ARG A 121 -0.69 -9.35 11.43
C ARG A 121 -2.20 -9.57 11.57
N GLU A 122 -2.78 -9.06 12.63
CA GLU A 122 -4.20 -9.16 12.96
C GLU A 122 -5.04 -8.40 11.93
N GLU A 123 -4.66 -7.16 11.60
CA GLU A 123 -5.31 -6.35 10.55
C GLU A 123 -5.26 -7.06 9.18
N VAL A 124 -4.12 -7.65 8.84
CA VAL A 124 -3.94 -8.40 7.59
C VAL A 124 -4.83 -9.64 7.56
N ALA A 125 -4.98 -10.35 8.67
CA ALA A 125 -5.83 -11.53 8.74
C ALA A 125 -7.30 -11.15 8.49
N ILE A 126 -7.77 -10.06 9.10
CA ILE A 126 -9.13 -9.54 8.92
C ILE A 126 -9.33 -9.05 7.47
N LEU A 127 -8.38 -8.29 6.93
CA LEU A 127 -8.46 -7.83 5.54
C LEU A 127 -8.55 -9.01 4.57
N ARG A 128 -7.73 -10.04 4.75
CA ARG A 128 -7.73 -11.22 3.88
C ARG A 128 -9.02 -12.04 3.96
N SER A 129 -9.70 -12.05 5.11
CA SER A 129 -10.96 -12.79 5.23
C SER A 129 -12.16 -12.07 4.62
N LEU A 130 -12.09 -10.74 4.48
CA LEU A 130 -13.20 -9.91 3.99
C LEU A 130 -13.00 -9.35 2.58
N GLN A 131 -11.75 -9.21 2.12
CA GLN A 131 -11.46 -8.56 0.85
C GLN A 131 -11.87 -9.42 -0.34
N ALA A 132 -12.73 -8.85 -1.20
CA ALA A 132 -13.07 -9.45 -2.49
C ALA A 132 -11.91 -9.35 -3.49
N SER A 133 -11.87 -10.27 -4.46
CA SER A 133 -10.95 -10.19 -5.58
C SER A 133 -11.29 -9.01 -6.51
N LEU A 134 -10.28 -8.54 -7.23
CA LEU A 134 -10.50 -7.72 -8.43
C LEU A 134 -11.12 -8.59 -9.55
N ASP A 135 -11.57 -7.93 -10.62
CA ASP A 135 -12.15 -8.53 -11.83
C ASP A 135 -13.40 -9.39 -11.57
N ARG A 136 -14.19 -9.01 -10.56
CA ARG A 136 -15.53 -9.58 -10.40
C ARG A 136 -16.41 -9.15 -11.57
N PRO A 137 -17.22 -10.05 -12.17
CA PRO A 137 -18.11 -9.69 -13.29
C PRO A 137 -19.03 -8.51 -12.98
N ALA A 138 -19.61 -8.48 -11.77
CA ALA A 138 -20.48 -7.41 -11.32
C ALA A 138 -19.73 -6.08 -11.03
N ALA A 139 -18.40 -6.10 -10.91
CA ALA A 139 -17.61 -4.90 -10.66
C ALA A 139 -17.28 -4.18 -11.98
N THR A 140 -18.27 -3.44 -12.48
CA THR A 140 -18.22 -2.67 -13.72
C THR A 140 -17.88 -1.19 -13.49
N SER A 141 -17.87 -0.74 -12.24
CA SER A 141 -17.32 0.56 -11.83
C SER A 141 -15.91 0.39 -11.23
N ALA A 142 -15.04 1.36 -11.48
CA ALA A 142 -13.73 1.41 -10.87
C ALA A 142 -13.27 2.85 -10.59
N ALA A 143 -12.27 2.98 -9.72
CA ALA A 143 -11.61 4.24 -9.47
C ALA A 143 -10.09 4.06 -9.43
N LEU A 144 -9.38 4.92 -10.15
CA LEU A 144 -7.94 5.10 -10.01
C LEU A 144 -7.70 6.43 -9.29
N ILE A 145 -7.08 6.37 -8.11
CA ILE A 145 -6.74 7.55 -7.33
C ILE A 145 -5.22 7.57 -7.09
N PRO A 146 -4.45 8.26 -7.97
CA PRO A 146 -3.03 8.52 -7.76
C PRO A 146 -2.84 9.55 -6.65
N ILE A 147 -1.98 9.24 -5.68
CA ILE A 147 -1.76 10.06 -4.47
C ILE A 147 -0.27 10.33 -4.31
N LYS A 148 0.07 11.60 -4.05
CA LYS A 148 1.40 12.03 -3.60
C LYS A 148 1.29 12.63 -2.22
N LYS A 149 2.16 12.19 -1.31
CA LYS A 149 2.31 12.77 0.02
C LYS A 149 3.49 13.73 0.06
N SER A 150 3.36 14.73 0.91
CA SER A 150 4.36 15.78 1.10
C SER A 150 5.68 15.25 1.65
N GLN A 151 6.75 16.00 1.45
CA GLN A 151 8.06 15.62 2.00
C GLN A 151 8.03 15.51 3.53
N ALA A 152 7.24 16.35 4.21
CA ALA A 152 7.04 16.27 5.65
C ALA A 152 6.52 14.91 6.12
N TRP A 153 5.66 14.23 5.33
CA TRP A 153 5.26 12.85 5.63
C TRP A 153 6.42 11.87 5.53
N TRP A 154 7.27 12.03 4.51
CA TRP A 154 8.38 11.12 4.25
C TRP A 154 9.57 11.34 5.18
N ASP A 155 9.66 12.50 5.82
CA ASP A 155 10.65 12.80 6.86
C ASP A 155 10.29 12.17 8.22
N LEU A 156 9.03 11.77 8.41
CA LEU A 156 8.58 11.08 9.63
C LEU A 156 9.17 9.66 9.74
N ALA A 157 9.50 9.28 10.97
CA ALA A 157 9.88 7.93 11.31
C ALA A 157 8.73 6.94 11.07
N GLN A 158 9.07 5.65 11.00
CA GLN A 158 8.10 4.60 10.66
C GLN A 158 6.97 4.47 11.69
N ASP A 159 7.29 4.61 12.97
CA ASP A 159 6.35 4.60 14.09
C ASP A 159 5.44 5.83 14.06
N GLU A 160 5.98 7.01 13.78
CA GLU A 160 5.19 8.24 13.62
C GLU A 160 4.20 8.15 12.45
N ARG A 161 4.64 7.62 11.30
CA ARG A 161 3.74 7.38 10.15
C ARG A 161 2.67 6.36 10.47
N ARG A 162 3.01 5.30 11.21
CA ARG A 162 2.03 4.29 11.63
C ARG A 162 0.98 4.91 12.56
N ALA A 163 1.41 5.65 13.58
CA ALA A 163 0.54 6.38 14.51
C ALA A 163 -0.48 7.24 13.79
N ILE A 164 -0.03 8.01 12.79
CA ILE A 164 -0.95 8.85 12.00
C ILE A 164 -1.87 8.00 11.12
N PHE A 165 -1.36 6.93 10.50
CA PHE A 165 -2.11 6.08 9.57
C PHE A 165 -3.28 5.36 10.25
N GLU A 166 -3.09 4.76 11.42
CA GLU A 166 -4.15 3.96 12.05
C GLU A 166 -4.64 4.54 13.38
N GLU A 167 -3.75 4.90 14.29
CA GLU A 167 -4.16 5.33 15.63
C GLU A 167 -4.92 6.66 15.58
N ASP A 168 -4.48 7.60 14.74
CA ASP A 168 -5.16 8.90 14.55
C ASP A 168 -6.21 8.89 13.43
N SER A 169 -5.95 8.17 12.33
CA SER A 169 -6.77 8.24 11.09
C SER A 169 -7.63 7.01 10.84
N GLN A 170 -7.39 5.92 11.57
CA GLN A 170 -8.16 4.68 11.47
C GLN A 170 -8.30 4.16 10.03
N HIS A 171 -7.26 4.33 9.19
CA HIS A 171 -7.34 4.06 7.75
C HIS A 171 -7.86 2.65 7.45
N THR A 172 -7.32 1.64 8.13
CA THR A 172 -7.74 0.24 7.94
C THR A 172 -9.17 0.06 8.44
N MET A 173 -9.50 0.58 9.61
CA MET A 173 -10.85 0.47 10.17
C MET A 173 -11.92 1.14 9.29
N ILE A 174 -11.62 2.33 8.74
CA ILE A 174 -12.48 3.01 7.79
C ILE A 174 -12.71 2.12 6.58
N GLY A 175 -11.65 1.61 5.95
CA GLY A 175 -11.75 0.75 4.77
C GLY A 175 -12.48 -0.56 5.02
N LEU A 176 -12.34 -1.16 6.21
CA LEU A 176 -13.02 -2.41 6.57
C LEU A 176 -14.54 -2.31 6.50
N ARG A 177 -15.12 -1.14 6.78
CA ARG A 177 -16.58 -0.92 6.75
C ARG A 177 -17.19 -1.11 5.34
N TYR A 178 -16.36 -1.03 4.31
CA TYR A 178 -16.79 -1.07 2.90
C TYR A 178 -16.41 -2.38 2.18
N LEU A 179 -15.85 -3.35 2.91
CA LEU A 179 -15.62 -4.71 2.40
C LEU A 179 -16.86 -5.58 2.68
N PRO A 180 -17.21 -6.54 1.78
CA PRO A 180 -16.52 -6.94 0.55
C PRO A 180 -16.96 -6.16 -0.70
N ALA A 181 -17.85 -5.18 -0.55
CA ALA A 181 -18.45 -4.43 -1.67
C ALA A 181 -17.38 -3.78 -2.56
N ILE A 182 -16.37 -3.17 -1.95
CA ILE A 182 -15.32 -2.42 -2.63
C ILE A 182 -14.01 -3.23 -2.62
N ALA A 183 -13.64 -3.79 -3.77
CA ALA A 183 -12.34 -4.43 -3.93
C ALA A 183 -11.26 -3.35 -4.11
N ARG A 184 -10.05 -3.58 -3.58
CA ARG A 184 -8.96 -2.60 -3.65
C ARG A 184 -7.60 -3.21 -3.93
N ARG A 185 -6.71 -2.45 -4.55
CA ARG A 185 -5.29 -2.76 -4.65
C ARG A 185 -4.46 -1.48 -4.55
N LEU A 186 -3.36 -1.57 -3.82
CA LEU A 186 -2.40 -0.48 -3.64
C LEU A 186 -1.12 -0.82 -4.38
N HIS A 187 -0.61 0.15 -5.14
CA HIS A 187 0.68 0.05 -5.81
C HIS A 187 1.59 1.19 -5.37
N HIS A 188 2.85 0.88 -5.09
CA HIS A 188 3.86 1.85 -4.66
C HIS A 188 4.63 2.37 -5.85
N SER A 189 4.65 3.68 -6.07
CA SER A 189 5.24 4.29 -7.25
C SER A 189 6.37 5.28 -6.91
N ARG A 190 6.49 5.73 -5.66
CA ARG A 190 7.54 6.66 -5.21
C ARG A 190 8.95 6.18 -5.57
N ASP A 191 9.28 4.94 -5.20
CA ASP A 191 10.63 4.38 -5.38
C ASP A 191 10.95 4.10 -6.87
N LEU A 192 9.95 4.20 -7.76
CA LEU A 192 10.11 4.11 -9.21
C LEU A 192 10.40 5.47 -9.87
N GLY A 193 10.43 6.57 -9.09
CA GLY A 193 10.61 7.92 -9.61
C GLY A 193 9.37 8.50 -10.30
N GLU A 194 8.20 7.90 -10.07
CA GLU A 194 6.94 8.33 -10.64
C GLU A 194 6.42 9.65 -10.00
N PRO A 195 5.54 10.39 -10.68
CA PRO A 195 5.04 11.67 -10.18
C PRO A 195 4.11 11.56 -8.97
N PHE A 196 3.63 10.36 -8.66
CA PHE A 196 2.81 10.05 -7.48
C PHE A 196 3.53 9.02 -6.61
N ASP A 197 3.21 8.97 -5.31
CA ASP A 197 3.81 8.01 -4.39
C ASP A 197 3.06 6.67 -4.38
N PHE A 198 1.75 6.74 -4.59
CA PHE A 198 0.84 5.60 -4.60
C PHE A 198 -0.12 5.67 -5.78
N LEU A 199 -0.42 4.52 -6.37
CA LEU A 199 -1.55 4.34 -7.27
C LEU A 199 -2.55 3.42 -6.57
N THR A 200 -3.70 3.98 -6.16
CA THR A 200 -4.75 3.21 -5.50
C THR A 200 -5.84 2.87 -6.51
N TRP A 201 -6.19 1.59 -6.58
CA TRP A 201 -7.15 1.04 -7.52
C TRP A 201 -8.32 0.41 -6.77
N PHE A 202 -9.54 0.73 -7.18
CA PHE A 202 -10.77 0.22 -6.59
C PHE A 202 -11.70 -0.31 -7.66
N GLU A 203 -12.43 -1.39 -7.36
CA GLU A 203 -13.44 -2.00 -8.22
C GLU A 203 -14.68 -2.37 -7.42
N PHE A 204 -15.86 -1.99 -7.92
CA PHE A 204 -17.13 -2.20 -7.24
C PHE A 204 -18.29 -2.25 -8.24
N ALA A 205 -19.43 -2.79 -7.80
CA ALA A 205 -20.66 -2.77 -8.59
C ALA A 205 -21.29 -1.37 -8.55
N PRO A 206 -21.99 -0.92 -9.61
CA PRO A 206 -22.56 0.43 -9.67
C PRO A 206 -23.48 0.79 -8.49
N GLU A 207 -24.15 -0.19 -7.90
CA GLU A 207 -24.98 -0.01 -6.69
C GLU A 207 -24.20 0.45 -5.45
N HIS A 208 -22.88 0.27 -5.42
CA HIS A 208 -21.99 0.68 -4.32
C HIS A 208 -21.28 2.03 -4.56
N GLU A 209 -21.65 2.79 -5.59
CA GLU A 209 -21.06 4.12 -5.85
C GLU A 209 -21.19 5.06 -4.63
N ALA A 210 -22.36 5.08 -3.99
CA ALA A 210 -22.59 5.92 -2.80
C ALA A 210 -21.72 5.50 -1.60
N ASP A 211 -21.49 4.19 -1.44
CA ASP A 211 -20.61 3.65 -0.41
C ASP A 211 -19.15 4.06 -0.69
N PHE A 212 -18.74 4.04 -1.96
CA PHE A 212 -17.40 4.46 -2.37
C PHE A 212 -17.16 5.96 -2.14
N GLU A 213 -18.14 6.81 -2.46
CA GLU A 213 -18.06 8.25 -2.16
C GLU A 213 -18.00 8.52 -0.66
N ALA A 214 -18.74 7.77 0.16
CA ALA A 214 -18.66 7.86 1.61
C ALA A 214 -17.28 7.44 2.15
N LEU A 215 -16.69 6.37 1.59
CA LEU A 215 -15.33 5.93 1.91
C LEU A 215 -14.30 7.05 1.65
N LEU A 216 -14.34 7.67 0.46
CA LEU A 216 -13.39 8.74 0.14
C LEU A 216 -13.59 9.97 1.02
N LYS A 217 -14.85 10.35 1.30
CA LYS A 217 -15.15 11.45 2.20
C LYS A 217 -14.58 11.21 3.59
N ASP A 218 -14.77 10.00 4.14
CA ASP A 218 -14.24 9.64 5.46
C ASP A 218 -12.70 9.72 5.45
N LEU A 219 -12.03 9.11 4.47
CA LEU A 219 -10.56 9.13 4.35
C LEU A 219 -10.00 10.56 4.18
N ARG A 220 -10.62 11.38 3.32
CA ARG A 220 -10.22 12.77 3.05
C ARG A 220 -10.39 13.69 4.27
N SER A 221 -11.21 13.29 5.25
CA SER A 221 -11.39 14.03 6.50
C SER A 221 -10.36 13.70 7.59
N THR A 222 -9.51 12.70 7.37
CA THR A 222 -8.55 12.23 8.37
C THR A 222 -7.30 13.10 8.47
N ARG A 223 -6.56 12.94 9.58
CA ARG A 223 -5.24 13.56 9.76
C ARG A 223 -4.24 13.08 8.72
N GLU A 224 -4.28 11.82 8.31
CA GLU A 224 -3.41 11.31 7.25
C GLU A 224 -3.52 12.13 5.97
N TRP A 225 -4.73 12.57 5.61
CA TRP A 225 -4.99 13.31 4.38
C TRP A 225 -4.44 14.74 4.39
N THR A 226 -4.09 15.29 5.56
CA THR A 226 -3.41 16.61 5.63
C THR A 226 -2.00 16.58 5.04
N PHE A 227 -1.44 15.38 4.82
CA PHE A 227 -0.15 15.19 4.17
C PHE A 227 -0.25 14.92 2.67
N VAL A 228 -1.45 14.83 2.09
CA VAL A 228 -1.64 14.64 0.66
C VAL A 228 -1.47 15.98 -0.06
N GLU A 229 -0.49 16.08 -0.95
CA GLU A 229 -0.19 17.30 -1.72
C GLU A 229 -0.61 17.22 -3.18
N ARG A 230 -0.87 16.01 -3.69
CA ARG A 230 -1.40 15.79 -5.03
C ARG A 230 -2.32 14.59 -5.03
N GLU A 231 -3.53 14.77 -5.52
CA GLU A 231 -4.53 13.72 -5.68
C GLU A 231 -5.34 13.99 -6.95
N VAL A 232 -5.49 12.95 -7.76
CA VAL A 232 -6.38 12.98 -8.92
C VAL A 232 -7.41 11.88 -8.73
N ASP A 233 -8.67 12.22 -8.88
CA ASP A 233 -9.78 11.30 -8.76
C ASP A 233 -10.30 10.92 -10.16
N ILE A 234 -10.09 9.66 -10.58
CA ILE A 234 -10.49 9.17 -11.89
C ILE A 234 -11.51 8.06 -11.71
N ARG A 235 -12.76 8.31 -12.12
CA ARG A 235 -13.88 7.35 -12.11
C ARG A 235 -13.99 6.69 -13.47
N LEU A 236 -14.28 5.39 -13.43
CA LEU A 236 -14.24 4.51 -14.58
C LEU A 236 -15.46 3.62 -14.62
N SER A 237 -15.90 3.30 -15.84
CA SER A 237 -16.89 2.26 -16.10
C SER A 237 -16.41 1.35 -17.21
N ARG A 238 -16.74 0.06 -17.14
CA ARG A 238 -16.65 -0.86 -18.28
C ARG A 238 -18.01 -1.49 -18.53
N SER A 239 -18.32 -1.79 -19.79
CA SER A 239 -19.48 -2.62 -20.09
C SER A 239 -19.25 -4.03 -19.59
N GLU A 240 -20.32 -4.72 -19.16
CA GLU A 240 -20.27 -6.18 -19.07
C GLU A 240 -19.90 -6.68 -20.48
N LEU A 241 -18.90 -7.56 -20.56
CA LEU A 241 -18.69 -8.31 -21.80
C LEU A 241 -19.89 -9.24 -21.91
N ASP A 242 -20.78 -8.98 -22.88
CA ASP A 242 -21.86 -9.90 -23.28
C ASP A 242 -21.34 -11.31 -23.55
#